data_AF-A0A2H5AUK6-F1
#
_entry.id   AF-A0A2H5AUK6-F1
#
_cell.length_a   1.000
_cell.length_b   1.000
_cell.length_c   1.000
_cell.angle_alpha   90.00
_cell.angle_beta   90.00
_cell.angle_gamma   90.00
#
_symmetry.space_group_name_H-M   'P 1'
#
loop_
_entity.id
_entity.type
_entity.pdbx_description
1 polymer ?
#
loop_
_entity_poly.entity_id
_entity_poly.type
_entity_poly.pdbx_seq_one_letter_code
_entity_poly.pdbx_strand_id
1 'polypeptide(L)'
;MTIPGFHTEPAVHPTAVPYRSPGPPRTAPADRIAPMFTQEQLDLINRCEHDYDLCEDSCAPLMDNYYAWQPCNADCLQSWVICMNPGSDPQG
;
A
#
# COMPACT_ATOMS: atom_id res chain seq x y z
N MET A 1 -21.77 22.70 17.59
CA MET A 1 -20.56 22.91 18.40
C MET A 1 -19.37 22.67 17.47
N THR A 2 -18.76 23.76 17.02
CA THR A 2 -17.63 23.76 16.07
C THR A 2 -16.35 23.89 16.89
N ILE A 3 -15.40 22.98 16.71
CA ILE A 3 -14.05 23.11 17.29
C ILE A 3 -13.22 23.92 16.28
N PRO A 4 -12.85 25.18 16.57
CA PRO A 4 -12.00 25.97 15.69
C PRO A 4 -10.53 25.67 15.98
N GLY A 5 -9.75 25.53 14.90
CA GLY A 5 -8.38 25.99 14.77
C GLY A 5 -7.36 25.59 15.85
N PHE A 6 -6.51 24.63 15.52
CA PHE A 6 -5.16 24.57 16.09
C PHE A 6 -4.15 24.56 14.93
N HIS A 7 -3.82 25.77 14.47
CA HIS A 7 -2.53 26.03 13.84
C HIS A 7 -1.52 26.19 14.96
N THR A 8 -0.46 25.38 14.94
CA THR A 8 0.72 25.64 15.78
C THR A 8 1.95 25.46 14.90
N GLU A 9 2.36 26.55 14.25
CA GLU A 9 3.69 26.70 13.66
C GLU A 9 4.59 27.43 14.68
N PRO A 10 5.74 26.86 15.08
CA PRO A 10 6.85 27.65 15.57
C PRO A 10 7.94 27.79 14.50
N ALA A 11 7.96 29.01 13.94
CA ALA A 11 9.04 29.75 13.28
C ALA A 11 10.44 29.09 13.21
N VAL A 12 10.82 28.62 12.02
CA VAL A 12 12.23 28.60 11.61
C VAL A 12 12.55 29.98 11.05
N HIS A 13 13.37 30.76 11.74
CA HIS A 13 13.90 32.03 11.23
C HIS A 13 14.84 31.76 10.04
N PRO A 14 14.54 32.19 8.82
CA PRO A 14 15.53 32.21 7.76
C PRO A 14 16.41 33.45 7.93
N THR A 15 17.67 33.23 8.27
CA THR A 15 18.75 34.22 8.15
C THR A 15 18.69 34.85 6.76
N ALA A 16 18.59 36.17 6.70
CA ALA A 16 18.42 36.94 5.47
C ALA A 16 19.55 36.67 4.46
N VAL A 17 19.22 36.02 3.35
CA VAL A 17 20.08 35.94 2.16
C VAL A 17 19.70 37.11 1.25
N PRO A 18 20.67 37.93 0.76
CA PRO A 18 20.36 39.02 -0.14
C PRO A 18 19.78 38.50 -1.47
N TYR A 19 18.69 39.14 -1.88
CA TYR A 19 17.92 38.87 -3.10
C TYR A 19 18.83 38.74 -4.33
N ARG A 20 18.79 37.55 -4.96
CA ARG A 20 19.24 37.35 -6.34
C ARG A 20 17.98 37.16 -7.20
N SER A 21 17.86 37.96 -8.25
CA SER A 21 16.68 38.11 -9.11
C SER A 21 16.04 36.79 -9.53
N PRO A 22 14.70 36.77 -9.73
CA PRO A 22 13.97 35.57 -10.13
C PRO A 22 14.42 35.14 -11.52
N GLY A 23 15.15 34.03 -11.59
CA GLY A 23 15.20 33.22 -12.79
C GLY A 23 13.79 32.71 -13.12
N PRO A 24 13.52 32.35 -14.38
CA PRO A 24 12.23 31.78 -14.76
C PRO A 24 11.90 30.61 -13.83
N PRO A 25 10.63 30.43 -13.43
CA PRO A 25 10.25 29.29 -12.62
C PRO A 25 10.68 28.05 -13.39
N ARG A 26 11.67 27.34 -12.84
CA ARG A 26 11.90 25.96 -13.27
C ARG A 26 10.60 25.26 -12.92
N THR A 27 9.82 24.93 -13.95
CA THR A 27 8.79 23.90 -13.85
C THR A 27 9.48 22.72 -13.20
N ALA A 28 9.19 22.46 -11.92
CA ALA A 28 9.59 21.22 -11.31
C ALA A 28 9.07 20.15 -12.27
N PRO A 29 9.90 19.21 -12.76
CA PRO A 29 9.33 18.05 -13.41
C PRO A 29 8.31 17.53 -12.41
N ALA A 30 7.05 17.39 -12.85
CA ALA A 30 6.06 16.67 -12.07
C ALA A 30 6.76 15.38 -11.69
N ASP A 31 7.12 15.29 -10.41
CA ASP A 31 7.85 14.17 -9.84
C ASP A 31 6.86 13.03 -9.94
N ARG A 32 6.87 12.40 -11.12
CA ARG A 32 6.12 11.19 -11.38
C ARG A 32 6.82 10.21 -10.47
N ILE A 33 6.27 10.05 -9.27
CA ILE A 33 6.55 8.91 -8.42
C ILE A 33 6.32 7.73 -9.33
N ALA A 34 7.41 7.18 -9.87
CA ALA A 34 7.33 5.97 -10.66
C ALA A 34 6.73 4.94 -9.70
N PRO A 35 5.62 4.28 -10.05
CA PRO A 35 5.10 3.25 -9.18
C PRO A 35 6.24 2.26 -8.94
N MET A 36 6.45 1.89 -7.67
CA MET A 36 7.52 0.95 -7.28
C MET A 36 7.34 -0.44 -7.93
N PHE A 37 6.21 -0.64 -8.61
CA PHE A 37 5.76 -1.85 -9.27
C PHE A 37 5.35 -1.52 -10.71
N THR A 38 5.58 -2.45 -11.64
CA THR A 38 5.01 -2.32 -13.00
C THR A 38 3.48 -2.47 -12.95
N GLN A 39 2.78 -1.99 -13.97
CA GLN A 39 1.32 -2.13 -14.04
C GLN A 39 0.88 -3.59 -13.99
N GLU A 40 1.64 -4.49 -14.63
CA GLU A 40 1.41 -5.94 -14.59
C GLU A 40 1.59 -6.51 -13.18
N GLN A 41 2.57 -6.00 -12.44
CA GLN A 41 2.84 -6.44 -11.08
C GLN A 41 1.77 -5.94 -10.10
N LEU A 42 1.24 -4.73 -10.32
CA LEU A 42 0.08 -4.21 -9.59
C LEU A 42 -1.19 -5.03 -9.88
N ASP A 43 -1.42 -5.41 -11.14
CA ASP A 43 -2.56 -6.25 -11.51
C ASP A 43 -2.49 -7.62 -10.83
N LEU A 44 -1.29 -8.23 -10.83
CA LEU A 44 -1.03 -9.47 -10.09
C LEU A 44 -1.32 -9.33 -8.59
N ILE A 45 -0.77 -8.29 -7.94
CA ILE A 45 -0.99 -8.04 -6.52
C ILE A 45 -2.49 -7.89 -6.23
N ASN A 46 -3.17 -6.99 -6.95
CA ASN A 46 -4.60 -6.75 -6.74
C ASN A 46 -5.44 -8.02 -6.93
N ARG A 47 -5.09 -8.85 -7.91
CA ARG A 47 -5.77 -10.13 -8.13
C ARG A 47 -5.53 -11.08 -6.95
N CYS A 48 -4.29 -11.26 -6.51
CA CYS A 48 -3.96 -12.15 -5.41
C CYS A 48 -4.60 -11.70 -4.09
N GLU A 49 -4.57 -10.40 -3.80
CA GLU A 49 -5.25 -9.80 -2.64
C GLU A 49 -6.76 -10.05 -2.70
N HIS A 50 -7.39 -9.82 -3.86
CA HIS A 50 -8.82 -10.05 -4.02
C HIS A 50 -9.22 -11.53 -3.82
N ASP A 51 -8.45 -12.46 -4.39
CA ASP A 51 -8.64 -13.90 -4.18
C ASP A 51 -8.47 -14.29 -2.69
N TYR A 52 -7.50 -13.68 -1.99
CA TYR A 52 -7.30 -13.88 -0.56
C TYR A 52 -8.48 -13.36 0.27
N ASP A 53 -8.96 -12.14 0.01
CA ASP A 53 -10.13 -11.56 0.68
C ASP A 53 -11.37 -12.45 0.52
N LEU A 54 -11.62 -12.96 -0.70
CA LEU A 54 -12.74 -13.88 -0.95
C LEU A 54 -12.59 -15.20 -0.19
N CYS A 55 -11.37 -15.71 -0.09
CA CYS A 55 -11.08 -16.92 0.66
C CYS A 55 -11.26 -16.69 2.17
N GLU A 56 -10.79 -15.57 2.71
CA GLU A 56 -10.94 -15.22 4.12
C GLU A 56 -12.44 -15.04 4.48
N ASP A 57 -13.23 -14.39 3.62
CA ASP A 57 -14.68 -14.25 3.78
C ASP A 57 -15.37 -15.63 3.83
N SER A 58 -14.89 -16.60 3.03
CA SER A 58 -15.40 -17.97 3.08
C SER A 58 -15.07 -18.70 4.39
N CYS A 59 -13.97 -18.32 5.05
CA CYS A 59 -13.56 -18.83 6.37
C CYS A 59 -14.19 -18.08 7.54
N ALA A 60 -14.72 -16.86 7.34
CA ALA A 60 -15.40 -16.06 8.36
C ALA A 60 -16.47 -16.81 9.18
N PRO A 61 -17.36 -17.65 8.61
CA PRO A 61 -18.32 -18.42 9.41
C PRO A 61 -17.69 -19.47 10.34
N LEU A 62 -16.41 -19.80 10.15
CA LEU A 62 -15.67 -20.73 11.00
C LEU A 62 -14.95 -20.02 12.16
N MET A 63 -14.92 -18.68 12.21
CA MET A 63 -14.17 -17.91 13.22
C MET A 63 -14.50 -18.31 14.66
N ASP A 64 -15.75 -18.71 14.94
CA ASP A 64 -16.17 -19.19 16.27
C ASP A 64 -15.56 -20.56 16.64
N ASN A 65 -15.05 -21.31 15.68
CA ASN A 65 -14.34 -22.57 15.86
C ASN A 65 -12.90 -22.48 15.36
N TYR A 66 -12.00 -22.07 16.25
CA TYR A 66 -10.57 -21.92 15.95
C TYR A 66 -9.96 -23.13 15.23
N TYR A 67 -10.33 -24.37 15.62
CA TYR A 67 -9.77 -25.58 15.00
C TYR A 67 -10.24 -25.82 13.56
N ALA A 68 -11.38 -25.25 13.17
CA ALA A 68 -11.88 -25.29 11.79
C ALA A 68 -11.41 -24.07 10.98
N TRP A 69 -11.37 -22.89 11.62
CA TRP A 69 -10.91 -21.65 10.99
C TRP A 69 -9.40 -21.67 10.68
N GLN A 70 -8.56 -22.14 11.61
CA GLN A 70 -7.10 -22.11 11.45
C GLN A 70 -6.61 -22.83 10.18
N PRO A 71 -7.05 -24.07 9.85
CA PRO A 71 -6.66 -24.71 8.59
C PRO A 71 -7.27 -24.03 7.36
N CYS A 72 -8.50 -23.51 7.45
CA CYS A 72 -9.14 -22.75 6.36
C CYS A 72 -8.33 -21.49 6.00
N ASN A 73 -8.00 -20.68 7.01
CA ASN A 73 -7.23 -19.46 6.85
C ASN A 73 -5.78 -19.73 6.38
N ALA A 74 -5.18 -20.84 6.84
CA ALA A 74 -3.85 -21.24 6.40
C ALA A 74 -3.82 -21.61 4.90
N ASP A 75 -4.88 -22.26 4.39
CA ASP A 75 -5.02 -22.58 2.97
C ASP A 75 -5.17 -21.32 2.10
N CYS A 76 -5.95 -20.34 2.56
CA CYS A 76 -6.06 -19.02 1.92
C CYS A 76 -4.70 -18.32 1.82
N LEU A 77 -3.94 -18.29 2.92
CA LEU A 77 -2.61 -17.69 2.95
C LEU A 77 -1.64 -18.43 2.01
N GLN A 78 -1.67 -19.76 1.99
CA GLN A 78 -0.85 -20.58 1.11
C GLN A 78 -1.13 -20.25 -0.37
N SER A 79 -2.42 -20.14 -0.74
CA SER A 79 -2.85 -19.79 -2.09
C SER A 79 -2.40 -18.39 -2.50
N TRP A 80 -2.49 -17.41 -1.59
CA TRP A 80 -1.96 -16.06 -1.81
C TRP A 80 -0.44 -16.05 -2.03
N VAL A 81 0.32 -16.81 -1.22
CA VAL A 81 1.79 -16.92 -1.37
C VAL A 81 2.17 -17.49 -2.74
N ILE A 82 1.46 -18.52 -3.21
CA ILE A 82 1.66 -19.11 -4.54
C ILE A 82 1.31 -18.10 -5.63
N CYS A 83 0.18 -17.39 -5.49
CA CYS A 83 -0.25 -16.37 -6.43
C CYS A 83 0.78 -15.23 -6.57
N MET A 84 1.34 -14.78 -5.44
CA MET A 84 2.37 -13.73 -5.40
C MET A 84 3.74 -14.21 -5.89
N ASN A 85 3.99 -15.53 -5.90
CA ASN A 85 5.27 -16.12 -6.30
C ASN A 85 5.08 -17.30 -7.27
N PRO A 86 4.55 -17.09 -8.48
CA PRO A 86 4.26 -18.16 -9.44
C PRO A 86 5.51 -18.91 -9.93
N GLY A 87 6.72 -18.35 -9.71
CA GLY A 87 8.00 -19.00 -10.00
C GLY A 87 8.57 -19.84 -8.86
N SER A 88 7.90 -19.90 -7.71
CA SER A 88 8.30 -20.71 -6.55
C SER A 88 7.51 -22.01 -6.42
N ASP A 89 6.69 -22.33 -7.42
CA ASP A 89 6.03 -23.63 -7.52
C ASP A 89 7.11 -24.74 -7.63
N PRO A 90 7.21 -25.66 -6.65
CA PRO A 90 8.19 -26.73 -6.69
C PRO A 90 7.81 -27.85 -7.68
N GLN A 91 6.71 -27.75 -8.43
CA GLN A 91 6.35 -28.73 -9.46
C GLN A 91 6.92 -28.32 -10.83
N GLY A 92 8.19 -28.68 -11.04
CA GLY A 92 8.68 -29.00 -12.38
C GLY A 92 8.15 -30.34 -12.88
#